data_AF-A0A2W1BLJ8-F1
#
_entry.id   AF-A0A2W1BLJ8-F1
#
_cell.length_a   1.000
_cell.length_b   1.000
_cell.length_c   1.000
_cell.angle_alpha   90.00
_cell.angle_beta   90.00
_cell.angle_gamma   90.00
#
_symmetry.space_group_name_H-M   'P 1'
#
loop_
_entity.id
_entity.type
_entity.pdbx_description
1 polymer ?
#
loop_
_entity_poly.entity_id
_entity_poly.type
_entity_poly.pdbx_seq_one_letter_code
_entity_poly.pdbx_strand_id
1 'polypeptide(L)'
;MALNNKTLHLIASKLGLGEEEKVLNKAAEFERLLQTKSMAGSNMTDTAKVVICLDLAAAILGADLDLKTAIKYSGLKPLAYNNTKKVVQNLLELNSDKLTTTMLCLTLQCTGVQDLADRILEEYQRQSKMEVDLNLPQYVCMAVYQACRVNKVKVPKSKVIEKSRLKPAQWAKLDADWTKFIDLNFATAKKKRGRPAKAVIENVDLEENMDIDVPKVDEPQKEVIEPYEDWKKRMLETAYKELKDLEKIEARKSVTPRKSPRKAPQKFSPYKSPTKTNGVRLLFPIDL
;
A
#
# COMPACT_ATOMS: atom_id res chain seq x y z
N MET A 1 -25.44 -2.54 21.40
CA MET A 1 -26.21 -1.74 20.42
C MET A 1 -26.95 -0.54 21.02
N ALA A 2 -27.54 -0.61 22.22
CA ALA A 2 -28.38 0.49 22.76
C ALA A 2 -27.65 1.72 23.36
N LEU A 3 -26.34 1.65 23.61
CA LEU A 3 -25.59 2.76 24.23
C LEU A 3 -25.30 3.91 23.25
N ASN A 4 -25.07 3.60 21.98
CA ASN A 4 -24.59 4.56 20.99
C ASN A 4 -25.68 5.57 20.58
N ASN A 5 -26.94 5.13 20.51
CA ASN A 5 -28.04 6.06 20.24
C ASN A 5 -28.20 7.09 21.38
N LYS A 6 -28.00 6.68 22.64
CA LYS A 6 -28.11 7.61 23.78
C LYS A 6 -27.03 8.69 23.75
N THR A 7 -25.79 8.30 23.46
CA THR A 7 -24.67 9.25 23.35
C THR A 7 -24.83 10.16 22.13
N LEU A 8 -25.32 9.62 21.01
CA LEU A 8 -25.64 10.38 19.80
C LEU A 8 -26.69 11.46 20.07
N HIS A 9 -27.84 11.10 20.66
CA HIS A 9 -28.88 12.07 20.99
C HIS A 9 -28.38 13.14 21.98
N LEU A 10 -27.64 12.75 23.03
CA LEU A 10 -27.09 13.70 23.99
C LEU A 10 -26.13 14.71 23.35
N ILE A 11 -25.26 14.25 22.46
CA ILE A 11 -24.29 15.10 21.77
C ILE A 11 -25.01 15.98 20.75
N ALA A 12 -25.98 15.46 20.01
CA ALA A 12 -26.75 16.23 19.05
C ALA A 12 -27.54 17.36 19.71
N SER A 13 -28.20 17.11 20.85
CA SER A 13 -28.87 18.17 21.62
C SER A 13 -27.89 19.26 22.07
N LYS A 14 -26.65 18.90 22.43
CA LYS A 14 -25.59 19.86 22.80
C LYS A 14 -25.04 20.66 21.62
N LEU A 15 -25.13 20.11 20.41
CA LEU A 15 -24.69 20.75 19.17
C LEU A 15 -25.81 21.54 18.48
N GLY A 16 -27.03 21.55 19.03
CA GLY A 16 -28.19 22.22 18.42
C GLY A 16 -28.88 21.41 17.32
N LEU A 17 -28.47 20.16 17.09
CA LEU A 17 -29.02 19.27 16.05
C LEU A 17 -30.09 18.29 16.60
N GLY A 18 -30.55 18.51 17.83
CA GLY A 18 -31.48 17.60 18.51
C GLY A 18 -32.86 17.49 17.84
N GLU A 19 -33.32 18.57 17.20
CA GLU A 19 -34.61 18.64 16.52
C GLU A 19 -34.56 18.10 15.07
N GLU A 20 -33.36 17.92 14.52
CA GLU A 20 -33.17 17.50 13.14
C GLU A 20 -33.09 15.97 13.00
N GLU A 21 -34.25 15.32 13.01
CA GLU A 21 -34.36 13.86 12.95
C GLU A 21 -33.64 13.24 11.74
N LYS A 22 -33.64 13.92 10.59
CA LYS A 22 -32.92 13.48 9.38
C LYS A 22 -31.42 13.40 9.60
N VAL A 23 -30.83 14.38 10.29
CA VAL A 23 -29.40 14.43 10.61
C VAL A 23 -29.05 13.33 11.60
N LEU A 24 -29.89 13.12 12.62
CA LEU A 24 -29.70 12.05 13.61
C LEU A 24 -29.68 10.67 12.95
N ASN A 25 -30.66 10.38 12.09
CA ASN A 25 -30.74 9.11 11.38
C ASN A 25 -29.53 8.89 10.47
N LYS A 26 -29.08 9.93 9.76
CA LYS A 26 -27.90 9.84 8.89
C LYS A 26 -26.60 9.67 9.67
N ALA A 27 -26.46 10.36 10.80
CA ALA A 27 -25.31 10.20 11.68
C ALA A 27 -25.23 8.79 12.29
N ALA A 28 -26.36 8.21 12.68
CA ALA A 28 -26.43 6.84 13.19
C ALA A 28 -26.05 5.81 12.12
N GLU A 29 -26.44 6.03 10.86
CA GLU A 29 -25.99 5.22 9.73
C GLU A 29 -24.47 5.29 9.55
N PHE A 30 -23.90 6.50 9.57
CA PHE A 30 -22.44 6.70 9.47
C PHE A 30 -21.68 6.07 10.61
N GLU A 31 -22.20 6.14 11.83
CA GLU A 31 -21.58 5.50 12.99
C GLU A 31 -21.55 3.96 12.84
N ARG A 32 -22.65 3.37 12.37
CA ARG A 32 -22.73 1.93 12.09
C ARG A 32 -21.78 1.51 10.98
N LEU A 33 -21.73 2.27 9.89
CA LEU A 33 -20.79 2.03 8.78
C LEU A 33 -19.33 2.19 9.23
N LEU A 34 -19.06 3.20 10.06
CA LEU A 34 -17.74 3.44 10.60
C LEU A 34 -17.31 2.28 11.49
N GLN A 35 -18.19 1.71 12.30
CA GLN A 35 -17.87 0.52 13.10
C GLN A 35 -17.51 -0.68 12.23
N THR A 36 -18.18 -0.86 11.08
CA THR A 36 -17.86 -1.96 10.16
C THR A 36 -16.56 -1.75 9.39
N LYS A 37 -16.22 -0.50 9.04
CA LYS A 37 -15.02 -0.15 8.26
C LYS A 37 -13.80 0.17 9.12
N SER A 38 -14.00 0.52 10.39
CA SER A 38 -12.93 0.88 11.32
C SER A 38 -12.17 -0.37 11.73
N MET A 39 -10.99 -0.55 11.14
CA MET A 39 -10.05 -1.60 11.54
C MET A 39 -9.63 -1.43 13.01
N ALA A 40 -9.41 -2.55 13.70
CA ALA A 40 -8.85 -2.57 15.05
C ALA A 40 -7.56 -1.73 15.09
N GLY A 41 -7.53 -0.68 15.92
CA GLY A 41 -6.40 0.26 16.02
C GLY A 41 -6.70 1.72 15.64
N SER A 42 -7.95 2.07 15.28
CA SER A 42 -8.32 3.48 15.18
C SER A 42 -8.24 4.16 16.55
N ASN A 43 -7.28 5.06 16.75
CA ASN A 43 -7.05 5.78 18.01
C ASN A 43 -8.12 6.87 18.33
N MET A 44 -9.36 6.68 17.88
CA MET A 44 -10.43 7.67 18.02
C MET A 44 -11.39 7.27 19.14
N THR A 45 -11.67 8.21 20.04
CA THR A 45 -12.64 8.03 21.12
C THR A 45 -14.06 7.89 20.56
N ASP A 46 -14.93 7.17 21.26
CA ASP A 46 -16.31 6.98 20.79
C ASP A 46 -17.08 8.30 20.71
N THR A 47 -16.82 9.24 21.63
CA THR A 47 -17.36 10.61 21.55
C THR A 47 -16.91 11.32 20.28
N ALA A 48 -15.63 11.22 19.91
CA ALA A 48 -15.11 11.85 18.69
C ALA A 48 -15.72 11.25 17.42
N LYS A 49 -15.92 9.92 17.38
CA LYS A 49 -16.63 9.24 16.27
C LYS A 49 -18.03 9.82 16.07
N VAL A 50 -18.80 9.93 17.15
CA VAL A 50 -20.19 10.44 17.11
C VAL A 50 -20.22 11.89 16.65
N VAL A 51 -19.38 12.76 17.21
CA VAL A 51 -19.31 14.18 16.82
C VAL A 51 -18.94 14.34 15.34
N ILE A 52 -17.98 13.55 14.84
CA ILE A 52 -17.58 13.61 13.43
C ILE A 52 -18.68 13.07 12.51
N CYS A 53 -19.38 12.00 12.90
CA CYS A 53 -20.51 11.49 12.12
C CYS A 53 -21.67 12.50 12.05
N LEU A 54 -21.94 13.22 13.14
CA LEU A 54 -22.92 14.32 13.17
C LEU A 54 -22.51 15.49 12.27
N ASP A 55 -21.25 15.92 12.34
CA ASP A 55 -20.71 16.99 11.47
C ASP A 55 -20.80 16.60 9.99
N LEU A 56 -20.42 15.37 9.63
CA LEU A 56 -20.56 14.88 8.25
C LEU A 56 -22.02 14.78 7.80
N ALA A 57 -22.94 14.35 8.67
CA ALA A 57 -24.37 14.28 8.37
C ALA A 57 -24.97 15.68 8.17
N ALA A 58 -24.63 16.63 9.04
CA ALA A 58 -25.05 18.02 8.93
C ALA A 58 -24.54 18.63 7.61
N ALA A 59 -23.27 18.42 7.26
CA ALA A 59 -22.69 18.90 6.01
C ALA A 59 -23.39 18.36 4.75
N ILE A 60 -23.83 17.09 4.76
CA ILE A 60 -24.53 16.47 3.63
C ILE A 60 -25.98 16.98 3.52
N LEU A 61 -26.62 17.23 4.66
CA LEU A 61 -28.02 17.66 4.71
C LEU A 61 -28.18 19.19 4.70
N GLY A 62 -27.08 19.95 4.71
CA GLY A 62 -27.08 21.40 4.70
C GLY A 62 -27.51 22.03 6.03
N ALA A 63 -27.34 21.30 7.13
CA ALA A 63 -27.63 21.80 8.48
C ALA A 63 -26.45 22.62 9.03
N ASP A 64 -26.76 23.73 9.68
CA ASP A 64 -25.74 24.59 10.28
C ASP A 64 -25.23 23.97 11.59
N LEU A 65 -23.93 23.72 11.65
CA LEU A 65 -23.25 23.25 12.85
C LEU A 65 -22.08 24.16 13.18
N ASP A 66 -21.98 24.58 14.44
CA ASP A 66 -20.83 25.36 14.90
C ASP A 66 -19.59 24.46 15.08
N LEU A 67 -18.60 24.69 14.22
CA LEU A 67 -17.35 23.93 14.22
C LEU A 67 -16.59 24.05 15.56
N LYS A 68 -16.68 25.19 16.25
CA LYS A 68 -15.94 25.41 17.51
C LYS A 68 -16.49 24.52 18.63
N THR A 69 -17.81 24.44 18.77
CA THR A 69 -18.46 23.54 19.74
C THR A 69 -18.25 22.08 19.37
N ALA A 70 -18.30 21.70 18.09
CA ALA A 70 -17.99 20.33 17.68
C ALA A 70 -16.55 19.92 18.02
N ILE A 71 -15.56 20.77 17.74
CA ILE A 71 -14.16 20.49 18.14
C ILE A 71 -14.07 20.31 19.67
N LYS A 72 -14.73 21.17 20.45
CA LYS A 72 -14.75 21.08 21.92
C LYS A 72 -15.34 19.77 22.40
N TYR A 73 -16.48 19.32 21.87
CA TYR A 73 -17.13 18.08 22.28
C TYR A 73 -16.40 16.82 21.80
N SER A 74 -15.67 16.89 20.69
CA SER A 74 -14.85 15.77 20.21
C SER A 74 -13.64 15.49 21.11
N GLY A 75 -13.18 16.47 21.89
CA GLY A 75 -11.95 16.38 22.69
C GLY A 75 -10.66 16.39 21.84
N LEU A 76 -10.74 16.70 20.55
CA LEU A 76 -9.61 16.76 19.63
C LEU A 76 -9.08 18.18 19.48
N LYS A 77 -7.78 18.31 19.18
CA LYS A 77 -7.20 19.59 18.71
C LYS A 77 -7.80 19.94 17.34
N PRO A 78 -7.97 21.22 16.98
CA PRO A 78 -8.57 21.63 15.70
C PRO A 78 -7.94 20.97 14.46
N LEU A 79 -6.61 20.86 14.40
CA LEU A 79 -5.91 20.20 13.30
C LEU A 79 -6.17 18.69 13.26
N ALA A 80 -6.15 18.04 14.43
CA ALA A 80 -6.45 16.63 14.55
C ALA A 80 -7.92 16.34 14.17
N TYR A 81 -8.85 17.20 14.59
CA TYR A 81 -10.27 17.10 14.23
C TYR A 81 -10.46 17.11 12.71
N ASN A 82 -9.89 18.10 12.01
CA ASN A 82 -10.01 18.19 10.55
C ASN A 82 -9.37 17.00 9.83
N ASN A 83 -8.22 16.53 10.30
CA ASN A 83 -7.56 15.35 9.74
C ASN A 83 -8.41 14.10 9.95
N THR A 84 -8.92 13.88 11.16
CA THR A 84 -9.74 12.72 11.48
C THR A 84 -11.09 12.77 10.76
N LYS A 85 -11.72 13.95 10.66
CA LYS A 85 -12.92 14.17 9.84
C LYS A 85 -12.68 13.74 8.39
N LYS A 86 -11.56 14.18 7.79
CA LYS A 86 -11.17 13.76 6.43
C LYS A 86 -10.92 12.26 6.34
N VAL A 87 -10.26 11.64 7.31
CA VAL A 87 -10.04 10.19 7.32
C VAL A 87 -11.37 9.44 7.35
N VAL A 88 -12.29 9.83 8.23
CA VAL A 88 -13.64 9.22 8.32
C VAL A 88 -14.43 9.46 7.04
N GLN A 89 -14.39 10.67 6.47
CA GLN A 89 -15.03 10.98 5.19
C GLN A 89 -14.52 10.10 4.06
N ASN A 90 -13.19 9.91 3.97
CA ASN A 90 -12.58 9.03 2.98
C ASN A 90 -12.95 7.56 3.21
N LEU A 91 -12.95 7.10 4.46
CA LEU A 91 -13.28 5.72 4.81
C LEU A 91 -14.74 5.37 4.51
N LEU A 92 -15.65 6.31 4.78
CA LEU A 92 -17.06 6.21 4.44
C LEU A 92 -17.36 6.53 2.97
N GLU A 93 -16.34 6.86 2.17
CA GLU A 93 -16.46 7.24 0.76
C GLU A 93 -17.42 8.42 0.51
N LEU A 94 -17.58 9.29 1.51
CA LEU A 94 -18.41 10.49 1.47
C LEU A 94 -17.69 11.67 0.81
N ASN A 95 -16.67 11.39 -0.01
CA ASN A 95 -15.85 12.42 -0.62
C ASN A 95 -16.67 13.18 -1.67
N SER A 96 -17.08 14.39 -1.32
CA SER A 96 -17.52 15.44 -2.25
C SER A 96 -16.42 15.82 -3.24
N ASP A 97 -15.16 15.60 -2.85
CA ASP A 97 -13.95 15.95 -3.60
C ASP A 97 -13.65 14.89 -4.68
N LYS A 98 -14.66 14.50 -5.46
CA LYS A 98 -14.44 13.70 -6.66
C LYS A 98 -13.55 14.50 -7.60
N LEU A 99 -12.37 13.97 -7.89
CA LEU A 99 -11.45 14.62 -8.81
C LEU A 99 -12.11 14.63 -10.19
N THR A 100 -12.63 15.77 -10.61
CA THR A 100 -13.23 15.94 -11.93
C THR A 100 -12.15 16.35 -12.92
N THR A 101 -12.31 16.00 -14.19
CA THR A 101 -11.44 16.45 -15.29
C THR A 101 -11.25 17.96 -15.29
N THR A 102 -12.32 18.73 -15.09
CA THR A 102 -12.30 20.20 -14.94
C THR A 102 -11.36 20.65 -13.83
N MET A 103 -11.51 20.10 -12.63
CA MET A 103 -10.73 20.47 -11.45
C MET A 103 -9.24 20.18 -11.66
N LEU A 104 -8.94 19.04 -12.28
CA LEU A 104 -7.56 18.65 -12.59
C LEU A 104 -6.96 19.56 -13.69
N CYS A 105 -7.71 19.84 -14.75
CA CYS A 105 -7.28 20.75 -15.83
C CYS A 105 -7.01 22.17 -15.33
N LEU A 106 -7.83 22.68 -14.40
CA LEU A 106 -7.59 23.96 -13.74
C LEU A 106 -6.30 23.94 -12.90
N THR A 107 -6.10 22.88 -12.11
CA THR A 107 -4.90 22.72 -11.26
C THR A 107 -3.62 22.64 -12.08
N LEU A 108 -3.67 22.01 -13.26
CA LEU A 108 -2.54 21.82 -14.17
C LEU A 108 -2.40 22.92 -15.23
N GLN A 109 -3.32 23.90 -15.23
CA GLN A 109 -3.38 24.98 -16.23
C GLN A 109 -3.49 24.45 -17.68
N CYS A 110 -4.25 23.38 -17.89
CA CYS A 110 -4.47 22.72 -19.19
C CYS A 110 -5.97 22.67 -19.57
N THR A 111 -6.66 23.80 -19.49
CA THR A 111 -8.12 23.91 -19.73
C THR A 111 -8.55 23.51 -21.14
N GLY A 112 -7.71 23.73 -22.15
CA GLY A 112 -8.00 23.37 -23.55
C GLY A 112 -8.00 21.87 -23.87
N VAL A 113 -7.82 21.01 -22.85
CA VAL A 113 -7.72 19.55 -22.99
C VAL A 113 -8.93 18.83 -22.37
N GLN A 114 -9.80 19.57 -21.66
CA GLN A 114 -10.92 19.01 -20.91
C GLN A 114 -11.87 18.17 -21.78
N ASP A 115 -12.36 18.72 -22.90
CA ASP A 115 -13.32 18.01 -23.77
C ASP A 115 -12.76 16.72 -24.39
N LEU A 116 -11.43 16.63 -24.55
CA LEU A 116 -10.78 15.41 -25.02
C LEU A 116 -10.62 14.40 -23.89
N ALA A 117 -10.30 14.87 -22.68
CA ALA A 117 -10.20 14.01 -21.51
C ALA A 117 -11.55 13.36 -21.18
N ASP A 118 -12.65 14.12 -21.26
CA ASP A 118 -14.01 13.61 -21.03
C ASP A 118 -14.39 12.55 -22.08
N ARG A 119 -14.15 12.82 -23.37
CA ARG A 119 -14.37 11.83 -24.45
C ARG A 119 -13.53 10.56 -24.27
N ILE A 120 -12.29 10.70 -23.83
CA ILE A 120 -11.41 9.55 -23.55
C ILE A 120 -11.98 8.70 -22.42
N LEU A 121 -12.50 9.32 -21.35
CA LEU A 121 -13.13 8.59 -20.24
C LEU A 121 -14.39 7.84 -20.68
N GLU A 122 -15.25 8.49 -21.46
CA GLU A 122 -16.48 7.89 -21.98
C GLU A 122 -16.18 6.69 -22.88
N GLU A 123 -15.23 6.83 -23.82
CA GLU A 123 -14.82 5.72 -24.69
C GLU A 123 -14.15 4.59 -23.90
N TYR A 124 -13.36 4.92 -22.88
CA TYR A 124 -12.74 3.92 -22.02
C TYR A 124 -13.80 3.12 -21.26
N GLN A 125 -14.83 3.79 -20.74
CA GLN A 125 -15.97 3.15 -20.08
C GLN A 125 -16.75 2.23 -21.02
N ARG A 126 -16.91 2.63 -22.28
CA ARG A 126 -17.62 1.85 -23.29
C ARG A 126 -16.87 0.59 -23.70
N GLN A 127 -15.53 0.67 -23.78
CA GLN A 127 -14.67 -0.44 -24.20
C GLN A 127 -14.27 -1.35 -23.04
N SER A 128 -14.36 -0.87 -21.79
CA SER A 128 -14.10 -1.72 -20.62
C SER A 128 -15.20 -2.76 -20.48
N LYS A 129 -14.85 -4.04 -20.68
CA LYS A 129 -15.74 -5.20 -20.43
C LYS A 129 -16.06 -5.39 -18.94
N MET A 130 -15.28 -4.78 -18.05
CA MET A 130 -15.45 -4.80 -16.61
C MET A 130 -16.06 -3.48 -16.15
N GLU A 131 -16.89 -3.53 -15.11
CA GLU A 131 -17.40 -2.33 -14.45
C GLU A 131 -16.23 -1.61 -13.76
N VAL A 132 -15.66 -0.63 -14.45
CA VAL A 132 -14.57 0.19 -13.91
C VAL A 132 -15.16 1.34 -13.12
N ASP A 133 -14.76 1.45 -11.85
CA ASP A 133 -15.12 2.61 -11.03
C ASP A 133 -14.37 3.87 -11.46
N LEU A 134 -15.00 4.66 -12.32
CA LEU A 134 -14.48 5.96 -12.79
C LEU A 134 -14.44 7.03 -11.71
N ASN A 135 -15.02 6.79 -10.52
CA ASN A 135 -14.91 7.73 -9.40
C ASN A 135 -13.48 7.74 -8.82
N LEU A 136 -12.65 6.76 -9.16
CA LEU A 136 -11.26 6.72 -8.71
C LEU A 136 -10.43 7.82 -9.41
N PRO A 137 -9.71 8.68 -8.65
CA PRO A 137 -8.89 9.76 -9.20
C PRO A 137 -7.85 9.32 -10.24
N GLN A 138 -7.43 8.05 -10.21
CA GLN A 138 -6.46 7.50 -11.14
C GLN A 138 -6.88 7.57 -12.61
N TYR A 139 -8.16 7.30 -12.90
CA TYR A 139 -8.67 7.27 -14.27
C TYR A 139 -8.81 8.67 -14.84
N VAL A 140 -9.31 9.61 -14.02
CA VAL A 140 -9.38 11.03 -14.37
C VAL A 140 -7.99 11.61 -14.62
N CYS A 141 -7.01 11.29 -13.76
CA CYS A 141 -5.62 11.69 -13.97
C CYS A 141 -5.03 11.14 -15.27
N MET A 142 -5.31 9.87 -15.60
CA MET A 142 -4.81 9.25 -16.83
C MET A 142 -5.43 9.84 -18.08
N ALA A 143 -6.74 10.06 -18.08
CA ALA A 143 -7.44 10.66 -19.20
C ALA A 143 -6.89 12.05 -19.53
N VAL A 144 -6.73 12.91 -18.52
CA VAL A 144 -6.15 14.24 -18.70
C VAL A 144 -4.69 14.16 -19.16
N TYR A 145 -3.89 13.26 -18.59
CA TYR A 145 -2.49 13.09 -18.99
C TYR A 145 -2.37 12.65 -20.45
N GLN A 146 -3.15 11.67 -20.90
CA GLN A 146 -3.10 11.23 -22.29
C GLN A 146 -3.72 12.24 -23.26
N ALA A 147 -4.77 12.94 -22.85
CA ALA A 147 -5.32 14.04 -23.64
C ALA A 147 -4.27 15.15 -23.83
N CYS A 148 -3.47 15.45 -22.80
CA CYS A 148 -2.36 16.41 -22.91
C CYS A 148 -1.28 15.90 -23.88
N ARG A 149 -0.98 14.59 -23.86
CA ARG A 149 -0.07 13.96 -24.81
C ARG A 149 -0.54 14.10 -26.26
N VAL A 150 -1.82 13.83 -26.52
CA VAL A 150 -2.44 13.94 -27.86
C VAL A 150 -2.39 15.40 -28.35
N ASN A 151 -2.72 16.35 -27.48
CA ASN A 151 -2.69 17.79 -27.79
C ASN A 151 -1.30 18.43 -27.68
N LYS A 152 -0.24 17.65 -27.38
CA LYS A 152 1.13 18.13 -27.20
C LYS A 152 1.29 19.22 -26.13
N VAL A 153 0.41 19.23 -25.13
CA VAL A 153 0.52 20.11 -23.95
C VAL A 153 1.48 19.47 -22.96
N LYS A 154 2.54 20.18 -22.59
CA LYS A 154 3.55 19.68 -21.65
C LYS A 154 3.05 19.85 -20.22
N VAL A 155 2.80 18.74 -19.54
CA VAL A 155 2.40 18.72 -18.12
C VAL A 155 3.46 17.98 -17.29
N PRO A 156 3.84 18.48 -16.11
CA PRO A 156 4.78 17.77 -15.24
C PRO A 156 4.16 16.47 -14.70
N LYS A 157 4.72 15.33 -15.10
CA LYS A 157 4.25 13.98 -14.71
C LYS A 157 4.16 13.79 -13.20
N SER A 158 5.09 14.37 -12.42
CA SER A 158 5.09 14.28 -10.96
C SER A 158 3.81 14.82 -10.33
N LYS A 159 3.35 16.00 -10.77
CA LYS A 159 2.12 16.64 -10.24
C LYS A 159 0.87 15.81 -10.51
N VAL A 160 0.83 15.07 -11.62
CA VAL A 160 -0.32 14.23 -11.98
C VAL A 160 -0.35 12.96 -11.12
N ILE A 161 0.82 12.33 -10.92
CA ILE A 161 0.96 11.11 -10.09
C ILE A 161 0.57 11.40 -8.63
N GLU A 162 0.96 12.56 -8.09
CA GLU A 162 0.58 12.98 -6.74
C GLU A 162 -0.94 13.05 -6.55
N LYS A 163 -1.68 13.46 -7.59
CA LYS A 163 -3.15 13.56 -7.56
C LYS A 163 -3.86 12.23 -7.82
N SER A 164 -3.21 11.31 -8.53
CA SER A 164 -3.79 10.00 -8.88
C SER A 164 -3.79 9.00 -7.72
N ARG A 165 -3.10 9.31 -6.61
CA ARG A 165 -2.93 8.43 -5.43
C ARG A 165 -2.30 7.07 -5.77
N LEU A 166 -1.53 7.00 -6.85
CA LEU A 166 -0.84 5.77 -7.29
C LEU A 166 0.65 5.84 -7.01
N LYS A 167 1.25 4.67 -6.75
CA LYS A 167 2.72 4.56 -6.74
C LYS A 167 3.25 4.69 -8.18
N PRO A 168 4.47 5.24 -8.38
CA PRO A 168 5.04 5.41 -9.72
C PRO A 168 5.06 4.13 -10.58
N ALA A 169 5.29 2.97 -9.96
CA ALA A 169 5.28 1.68 -10.65
C ALA A 169 3.88 1.27 -11.15
N GLN A 170 2.83 1.54 -10.37
CA GLN A 170 1.44 1.29 -10.78
C GLN A 170 1.02 2.26 -11.88
N TRP A 171 1.41 3.53 -11.74
CA TRP A 171 1.21 4.53 -12.79
C TRP A 171 1.81 4.08 -14.12
N ALA A 172 3.06 3.60 -14.13
CA ALA A 172 3.74 3.20 -15.36
C ALA A 172 3.02 2.04 -16.10
N LYS A 173 2.47 1.07 -15.37
CA LYS A 173 1.67 -0.01 -15.97
C LYS A 173 0.40 0.53 -16.61
N LEU A 174 -0.36 1.33 -15.84
CA LEU A 174 -1.61 1.92 -16.31
C LEU A 174 -1.39 2.89 -17.49
N ASP A 175 -0.29 3.66 -17.48
CA ASP A 175 0.13 4.54 -18.57
C ASP A 175 0.41 3.74 -19.86
N ALA A 176 1.05 2.57 -19.77
CA ALA A 176 1.31 1.71 -20.92
C ALA A 176 0.01 1.14 -21.53
N ASP A 177 -0.94 0.71 -20.70
CA ASP A 177 -2.22 0.17 -21.17
C ASP A 177 -3.10 1.25 -21.81
N TRP A 178 -3.18 2.42 -21.16
CA TRP A 178 -3.89 3.58 -21.70
C TRP A 178 -3.22 4.09 -22.98
N THR A 179 -1.90 4.01 -23.09
CA THR A 179 -1.19 4.39 -24.32
C THR A 179 -1.67 3.58 -25.51
N LYS A 180 -1.78 2.25 -25.36
CA LYS A 180 -2.28 1.35 -26.42
C LYS A 180 -3.73 1.69 -26.79
N PHE A 181 -4.60 1.89 -25.79
CA PHE A 181 -5.99 2.27 -25.99
C PHE A 181 -6.13 3.59 -26.78
N ILE A 182 -5.37 4.62 -26.40
CA ILE A 182 -5.42 5.92 -27.06
C ILE A 182 -4.86 5.87 -28.47
N ASP A 183 -3.79 5.09 -28.68
CA ASP A 183 -3.17 4.99 -29.99
C ASP A 183 -4.09 4.27 -31.01
N LEU A 184 -4.92 3.33 -30.54
CA LEU A 184 -5.94 2.66 -31.36
C LEU A 184 -7.14 3.56 -31.69
N ASN A 185 -7.63 4.33 -30.71
CA ASN A 185 -8.89 5.07 -30.83
C ASN A 185 -8.72 6.53 -31.28
N PHE A 186 -7.68 7.23 -30.82
CA PHE A 186 -7.53 8.68 -30.96
C PHE A 186 -6.30 9.12 -31.77
N ALA A 187 -5.22 8.31 -31.82
CA ALA A 187 -4.05 8.63 -32.65
C ALA A 187 -4.25 8.39 -34.17
N THR A 188 -5.47 8.00 -34.57
CA THR A 188 -5.87 7.80 -35.97
C THR A 188 -5.84 9.06 -36.84
N ALA A 189 -5.62 10.25 -36.26
CA ALA A 189 -5.29 11.47 -37.02
C ALA A 189 -3.91 11.41 -37.72
N LYS A 190 -3.08 10.39 -37.44
CA LYS A 190 -1.89 10.04 -38.24
C LYS A 190 -2.06 8.71 -38.97
N LYS A 191 -3.21 8.45 -39.60
CA LYS A 191 -3.21 7.52 -40.75
C LYS A 191 -2.32 8.11 -41.84
N LYS A 192 -1.11 7.58 -41.97
CA LYS A 192 -0.35 7.67 -43.22
C LYS A 192 -1.32 7.25 -44.34
N ARG A 193 -1.64 8.20 -45.22
CA ARG A 193 -2.19 7.89 -46.54
C ARG A 193 -1.27 6.85 -47.17
N GLY A 194 -1.78 5.63 -47.39
CA GLY A 194 -1.09 4.61 -48.15
C GLY A 194 -1.31 3.20 -47.63
N ARG A 195 -2.40 2.59 -48.15
CA ARG A 195 -2.67 1.15 -48.34
C ARG A 195 -3.86 0.63 -47.52
N PRO A 196 -4.91 0.11 -48.18
CA PRO A 196 -6.04 -0.49 -47.47
C PRO A 196 -5.57 -1.79 -46.82
N ALA A 197 -5.80 -1.92 -45.52
CA ALA A 197 -5.67 -3.20 -44.83
C ALA A 197 -6.80 -4.11 -45.35
N LYS A 198 -6.38 -5.26 -45.88
CA LYS A 198 -7.23 -6.31 -46.40
C LYS A 198 -8.17 -6.78 -45.28
N ALA A 199 -9.47 -6.84 -45.57
CA ALA A 199 -10.45 -7.48 -44.72
C ALA A 199 -10.00 -8.92 -44.43
N VAL A 200 -9.81 -9.23 -43.15
CA VAL A 200 -9.82 -10.59 -42.63
C VAL A 200 -10.95 -10.62 -41.63
N ILE A 201 -12.13 -10.95 -42.15
CA ILE A 201 -13.18 -11.57 -41.35
C ILE A 201 -12.71 -13.01 -41.20
N GLU A 202 -12.10 -13.34 -40.08
CA GLU A 202 -12.04 -14.71 -39.59
C GLU A 202 -12.65 -14.69 -38.18
N ASN A 203 -13.85 -15.25 -38.12
CA ASN A 203 -14.43 -15.79 -36.90
C ASN A 203 -13.43 -16.78 -36.32
N VAL A 204 -12.79 -16.43 -35.22
CA VAL A 204 -12.12 -17.39 -34.36
C VAL A 204 -12.77 -17.23 -33.00
N ASP A 205 -13.60 -18.22 -32.69
CA ASP A 205 -14.09 -18.50 -31.34
C ASP A 205 -12.91 -18.41 -30.36
N LEU A 206 -12.86 -17.33 -29.61
CA LEU A 206 -12.09 -17.26 -28.38
C LEU A 206 -13.03 -17.74 -27.29
N GLU A 207 -13.09 -19.07 -27.13
CA GLU A 207 -13.45 -19.67 -25.86
C GLU A 207 -12.60 -18.97 -24.79
N GLU A 208 -13.28 -18.21 -23.94
CA GLU A 208 -12.70 -17.62 -22.74
C GLU A 208 -12.28 -18.80 -21.85
N ASN A 209 -11.02 -19.22 -21.94
CA ASN A 209 -10.37 -19.93 -20.86
C ASN A 209 -10.41 -18.99 -19.65
N MET A 210 -11.36 -19.26 -18.74
CA MET A 210 -11.34 -18.78 -17.38
C MET A 210 -10.09 -19.35 -16.71
N ASP A 211 -8.97 -18.66 -16.85
CA ASP A 211 -7.83 -18.83 -15.95
C ASP A 211 -8.24 -18.28 -14.59
N ILE A 212 -8.76 -19.18 -13.77
CA ILE A 212 -8.91 -19.00 -12.33
C ILE A 212 -7.53 -18.63 -11.81
N ASP A 213 -7.41 -17.45 -11.18
CA ASP A 213 -6.20 -16.99 -10.50
C ASP A 213 -5.95 -17.90 -9.28
N VAL A 214 -5.39 -19.07 -9.53
CA VAL A 214 -4.93 -19.98 -8.49
C VAL A 214 -3.76 -19.27 -7.81
N PRO A 215 -3.79 -19.08 -6.47
CA PRO A 215 -2.66 -18.53 -5.76
C PRO A 215 -1.41 -19.31 -6.13
N LYS A 216 -0.34 -18.61 -6.49
CA LYS A 216 0.98 -19.20 -6.70
C LYS A 216 1.38 -19.95 -5.43
N VAL A 217 1.09 -21.24 -5.39
CA VAL A 217 1.69 -22.16 -4.44
C VAL A 217 3.12 -22.28 -4.91
N ASP A 218 4.06 -21.82 -4.07
CA ASP A 218 5.48 -22.08 -4.28
C ASP A 218 5.64 -23.56 -4.59
N GLU A 219 6.10 -23.89 -5.79
CA GLU A 219 6.39 -25.26 -6.16
C GLU A 219 7.35 -25.79 -5.09
N PRO A 220 6.99 -26.85 -4.32
CA PRO A 220 8.01 -27.55 -3.57
C PRO A 220 9.01 -28.00 -4.62
N GLN A 221 10.25 -27.54 -4.51
CA GLN A 221 11.35 -28.11 -5.26
C GLN A 221 11.16 -29.61 -5.13
N LYS A 222 10.88 -30.29 -6.26
CA LYS A 222 10.88 -31.75 -6.27
C LYS A 222 12.29 -32.12 -5.85
N GLU A 223 12.47 -32.43 -4.57
CA GLU A 223 13.67 -33.03 -4.07
C GLU A 223 13.86 -34.25 -4.97
N VAL A 224 14.89 -34.19 -5.81
CA VAL A 224 15.32 -35.35 -6.57
C VAL A 224 15.80 -36.31 -5.48
N ILE A 225 14.89 -37.18 -5.03
CA ILE A 225 15.19 -38.19 -4.03
C ILE A 225 16.30 -39.03 -4.65
N GLU A 226 17.52 -38.84 -4.14
CA GLU A 226 18.68 -39.64 -4.53
C GLU A 226 18.32 -41.11 -4.28
N PRO A 227 18.50 -42.02 -5.25
CA PRO A 227 18.23 -43.44 -5.04
C PRO A 227 18.94 -43.94 -3.79
N TYR A 228 18.22 -44.66 -2.93
CA TYR A 228 18.71 -45.11 -1.62
C TYR A 228 20.06 -45.85 -1.70
N GLU A 229 20.27 -46.61 -2.78
CA GLU A 229 21.52 -47.35 -3.00
C GLU A 229 22.73 -46.43 -3.21
N ASP A 230 22.55 -45.29 -3.88
CA ASP A 230 23.63 -44.34 -4.15
C ASP A 230 23.96 -43.55 -2.88
N TRP A 231 22.94 -43.11 -2.15
CA TRP A 231 23.10 -42.50 -0.84
C TRP A 231 23.81 -43.45 0.14
N LYS A 232 23.37 -44.71 0.21
CA LYS A 232 23.92 -45.73 1.11
C LYS A 232 25.39 -46.02 0.81
N LYS A 233 25.75 -46.18 -0.47
CA LYS A 233 27.15 -46.36 -0.87
C LYS A 233 28.00 -45.17 -0.47
N ARG A 234 27.53 -43.94 -0.74
CA ARG A 234 28.25 -42.71 -0.38
C ARG A 234 28.46 -42.59 1.13
N MET A 235 27.45 -42.89 1.94
CA MET A 235 27.56 -42.84 3.40
C MET A 235 28.51 -43.91 3.95
N LEU A 236 28.40 -45.16 3.49
CA LEU A 236 29.28 -46.23 3.94
C LEU A 236 30.74 -45.98 3.54
N GLU A 237 30.99 -45.53 2.32
CA GLU A 237 32.35 -45.22 1.86
C GLU A 237 32.98 -44.06 2.64
N THR A 238 32.18 -43.03 2.96
CA THR A 238 32.62 -41.92 3.82
C THR A 238 32.99 -42.42 5.21
N ALA A 239 32.15 -43.27 5.82
CA ALA A 239 32.41 -43.82 7.16
C ALA A 239 33.66 -44.73 7.19
N TYR A 240 33.84 -45.60 6.19
CA TYR A 240 35.03 -46.45 6.11
C TYR A 240 36.32 -45.64 5.90
N LYS A 241 36.24 -44.57 5.11
CA LYS A 241 37.38 -43.67 4.89
C LYS A 241 37.77 -42.95 6.18
N GLU A 242 36.80 -42.47 6.94
CA GLU A 242 37.03 -41.82 8.23
C GLU A 242 37.66 -42.78 9.25
N LEU A 243 37.16 -44.02 9.34
CA LEU A 243 37.77 -45.05 10.18
C LEU A 243 39.23 -45.34 9.81
N LYS A 244 39.53 -45.44 8.52
CA LYS A 244 40.89 -45.68 8.04
C LYS A 244 41.82 -44.51 8.35
N ASP A 245 41.32 -43.28 8.31
CA ASP A 245 42.11 -42.10 8.64
C ASP A 245 42.33 -41.97 10.16
N LEU A 246 41.34 -42.34 10.98
CA LEU A 246 41.49 -42.45 12.43
C LEU A 246 42.53 -43.52 12.81
N GLU A 247 42.48 -44.69 12.18
CA GLU A 247 43.46 -45.76 12.39
C GLU A 247 44.89 -45.30 12.04
N LYS A 248 45.07 -44.56 10.93
CA LYS A 248 46.36 -43.95 10.59
C LYS A 248 46.81 -42.91 11.62
N ILE A 249 45.90 -42.11 12.16
CA ILE A 249 46.20 -41.12 13.20
C ILE A 249 46.62 -41.82 14.49
N GLU A 250 45.96 -42.91 14.84
CA GLU A 250 46.27 -43.72 16.02
C GLU A 250 47.62 -44.44 15.87
N ALA A 251 47.90 -45.02 14.71
CA ALA A 251 49.19 -45.59 14.37
C ALA A 251 50.33 -44.55 14.36
N ARG A 252 50.05 -43.28 14.02
CA ARG A 252 51.02 -42.19 14.12
C ARG A 252 51.29 -41.74 15.56
N LYS A 253 50.29 -41.85 16.45
CA LYS A 253 50.43 -41.50 17.87
C LYS A 253 51.19 -42.55 18.69
N SER A 254 51.20 -43.82 18.27
CA SER A 254 51.91 -44.89 18.97
C SER A 254 53.43 -44.93 18.72
N VAL A 255 53.96 -44.17 17.75
CA VAL A 255 55.39 -44.26 17.32
C VAL A 255 56.30 -43.14 17.86
N THR A 256 55.83 -42.22 18.70
CA THR A 256 56.69 -41.15 19.27
C THR A 256 56.98 -41.34 20.76
N PRO A 257 58.23 -41.58 21.20
CA PRO A 257 58.58 -41.57 22.62
C PRO A 257 58.52 -40.16 23.23
N ARG A 258 57.72 -40.00 24.30
CA ARG A 258 57.62 -38.76 25.10
C ARG A 258 58.96 -38.43 25.76
N LYS A 259 59.62 -37.35 25.33
CA LYS A 259 60.70 -36.69 26.10
C LYS A 259 60.09 -35.81 27.20
N SER A 260 60.52 -36.01 28.45
CA SER A 260 60.08 -35.25 29.62
C SER A 260 60.66 -33.83 29.63
N PRO A 261 59.91 -32.80 30.06
CA PRO A 261 60.46 -31.44 30.19
C PRO A 261 61.24 -31.27 31.50
N ARG A 262 62.54 -30.93 31.43
CA ARG A 262 63.32 -30.43 32.58
C ARG A 262 63.02 -28.94 32.81
N LYS A 263 62.83 -28.56 34.09
CA LYS A 263 62.62 -27.20 34.59
C LYS A 263 63.86 -26.31 34.40
N ALA A 264 63.66 -25.03 34.09
CA ALA A 264 64.62 -23.94 34.32
C ALA A 264 63.87 -22.62 34.68
N PRO A 265 64.49 -21.69 35.44
CA PRO A 265 63.78 -20.83 36.38
C PRO A 265 63.38 -19.43 35.87
N GLN A 266 62.39 -18.85 36.56
CA GLN A 266 61.84 -17.50 36.43
C GLN A 266 62.91 -16.40 36.53
N LYS A 267 62.80 -15.39 35.65
CA LYS A 267 63.37 -14.05 35.87
C LYS A 267 62.32 -12.96 35.70
N PHE A 268 62.53 -11.93 36.51
CA PHE A 268 61.68 -10.83 36.95
C PHE A 268 61.34 -9.78 35.86
N SER A 269 60.22 -9.07 36.05
CA SER A 269 59.59 -8.05 35.19
C SER A 269 60.44 -6.78 34.94
N PRO A 270 60.04 -5.84 34.03
CA PRO A 270 59.08 -4.79 34.45
C PRO A 270 58.13 -4.23 33.37
N TYR A 271 56.95 -3.79 33.85
CA TYR A 271 56.04 -2.74 33.37
C TYR A 271 55.97 -2.38 31.86
N LYS A 272 54.77 -2.50 31.30
CA LYS A 272 54.16 -1.51 30.38
C LYS A 272 52.64 -1.59 30.46
N SER A 273 52.01 -0.46 30.77
CA SER A 273 50.56 -0.22 30.86
C SER A 273 49.92 -0.09 29.47
N PRO A 274 48.64 -0.48 29.28
CA PRO A 274 47.89 -0.07 28.11
C PRO A 274 47.03 1.17 28.38
N THR A 275 47.10 2.04 27.39
CA THR A 275 46.44 3.32 27.16
C THR A 275 44.92 3.33 27.30
N LYS A 276 44.42 4.45 27.83
CA LYS A 276 43.02 4.88 27.95
C LYS A 276 42.24 4.74 26.63
N THR A 277 41.00 4.23 26.71
CA THR A 277 39.92 4.61 25.79
C THR A 277 38.65 4.91 26.58
N ASN A 278 37.89 5.86 26.05
CA ASN A 278 36.94 6.71 26.73
C ASN A 278 35.67 5.98 27.16
N GLY A 279 35.20 6.34 28.35
CA GLY A 279 33.97 5.82 28.94
C GLY A 279 32.70 6.28 28.22
N VAL A 280 31.74 5.37 28.19
CA VAL A 280 30.33 5.67 28.00
C VAL A 280 29.64 5.50 29.35
N ARG A 281 29.03 6.58 29.79
CA ARG A 281 28.36 6.80 31.07
C ARG A 281 26.98 6.14 31.02
N LEU A 282 26.76 5.05 31.78
CA LEU A 282 25.42 4.52 32.01
C LEU A 282 24.75 5.36 33.10
N LEU A 283 23.77 6.18 32.68
CA LEU A 283 22.88 6.94 33.56
C LEU A 283 21.64 6.10 33.88
N PHE A 284 21.64 5.44 35.02
CA PHE A 284 20.41 5.06 35.73
C PHE A 284 20.51 5.58 37.17
N PRO A 285 19.60 6.45 37.63
CA PRO A 285 19.45 6.74 39.04
C PRO A 285 18.80 5.54 39.76
N ILE A 286 19.42 5.10 40.84
CA ILE A 286 18.82 4.27 41.88
C ILE A 286 18.20 5.26 42.87
N ASP A 287 16.88 5.32 42.93
CA ASP A 287 16.18 6.10 43.95
C ASP A 287 16.06 5.28 45.25
N LEU A 288 16.56 5.86 46.34
CA LEU A 288 16.30 5.55 47.75
C LEU A 288 16.08 6.88 48.47
#